data_AF-A0A3M2D7E9-F1
#
_entry.id   AF-A0A3M2D7E9-F1
#
_cell.length_a   1.000
_cell.length_b   1.000
_cell.length_c   1.000
_cell.angle_alpha   90.00
_cell.angle_beta   90.00
_cell.angle_gamma   90.00
#
_symmetry.space_group_name_H-M   'P 1'
#
loop_
_entity.id
_entity.type
_entity.pdbx_description
1 polymer ?
#
loop_
_entity_poly.entity_id
_entity_poly.type
_entity_poly.pdbx_seq_one_letter_code
_entity_poly.pdbx_strand_id
1 'polypeptide(L)'
;MKRCPKCGRSYYDEGINFCLDDGTPLFSSSQTAVSQETQMTVVSGLNASGSSIGKTSNKTKIILLVGFLATVFLLFVVGVGALLFYFASTADGTGAGISNTRQPKAQQPSNSRLSDDNNTQDRLADEEVSKQEEAASDENSSDDRSSDVEQAENEANEEKADVDTIETEKELVEDEDKNETNSLEGKYVGSATNLTFNQTTGLSIRISQNGSTIGGRVNVSKPALGSGNIISGYTDGKNISFVSYDSKNDITIYWEGRIKKNSMEGSYTATTSNPYLQPNTQYGTWRVRRE
;
A
#
# COMPACT_ATOMS: atom_id res chain seq x y z
N MET A 1 2.71 -26.62 20.93
CA MET A 1 2.47 -27.69 19.92
C MET A 1 2.22 -27.05 18.55
N LYS A 2 2.60 -27.73 17.47
CA LYS A 2 2.28 -27.35 16.08
C LYS A 2 1.62 -28.52 15.35
N ARG A 3 0.81 -28.27 14.31
CA ARG A 3 0.10 -29.35 13.57
C ARG A 3 0.34 -29.25 12.07
N CYS A 4 0.52 -30.40 11.40
CA CYS A 4 0.60 -30.47 9.94
C CYS A 4 -0.80 -30.46 9.33
N PRO A 5 -1.11 -29.56 8.36
CA PRO A 5 -2.43 -29.46 7.76
C PRO A 5 -2.74 -30.60 6.76
N LYS A 6 -1.73 -31.35 6.27
CA LYS A 6 -1.92 -32.48 5.33
C LYS A 6 -2.12 -33.81 6.05
N CYS A 7 -1.13 -34.24 6.84
CA CYS A 7 -1.14 -35.55 7.51
C CYS A 7 -1.80 -35.53 8.90
N GLY A 8 -2.23 -34.36 9.39
CA GLY A 8 -2.92 -34.21 10.67
C GLY A 8 -2.08 -34.50 11.93
N ARG A 9 -0.80 -34.85 11.79
CA ARG A 9 0.12 -35.12 12.90
C ARG A 9 0.46 -33.85 13.69
N SER A 10 0.61 -34.00 14.99
CA SER A 10 1.01 -32.95 15.93
C SER A 10 2.45 -33.14 16.37
N TYR A 11 3.18 -32.03 16.46
CA TYR A 11 4.58 -31.98 16.89
C TYR A 11 4.67 -31.13 18.17
N TYR A 12 5.43 -31.64 19.16
CA TYR A 12 5.63 -31.00 20.45
C TYR A 12 6.86 -30.08 20.47
N ASP A 13 7.87 -30.40 19.66
CA ASP A 13 9.10 -29.62 19.48
C ASP A 13 8.78 -28.25 18.82
N GLU A 14 9.29 -27.18 19.43
CA GLU A 14 9.10 -25.81 18.97
C GLU A 14 10.11 -25.37 17.90
N GLY A 15 11.25 -26.06 17.77
CA GLY A 15 12.24 -25.84 16.72
C GLY A 15 11.82 -26.39 15.35
N ILE A 16 10.97 -27.42 15.32
CA ILE A 16 10.46 -28.00 14.07
C ILE A 16 9.45 -27.05 13.43
N ASN A 17 9.77 -26.52 12.24
CA ASN A 17 8.89 -25.64 11.46
C ASN A 17 8.23 -26.32 10.26
N PHE A 18 8.64 -27.56 9.92
CA PHE A 18 8.15 -28.32 8.77
C PHE A 18 7.82 -29.76 9.18
N CYS A 19 6.78 -30.33 8.59
CA CYS A 19 6.38 -31.72 8.77
C CYS A 19 7.48 -32.67 8.31
N LEU A 20 7.86 -33.63 9.16
CA LEU A 20 8.95 -34.57 8.88
C LEU A 20 8.62 -35.57 7.77
N ASP A 21 7.34 -35.81 7.48
CA ASP A 21 6.89 -36.75 6.44
C ASP A 21 6.83 -36.14 5.03
N ASP A 22 6.55 -34.84 4.90
CA ASP A 22 6.19 -34.22 3.61
C ASP A 22 6.67 -32.77 3.40
N GLY A 23 7.46 -32.22 4.33
CA GLY A 23 8.03 -30.87 4.26
C GLY A 23 7.02 -29.72 4.34
N THR A 24 5.74 -29.98 4.65
CA THR A 24 4.71 -28.92 4.76
C THR A 24 4.98 -28.05 5.99
N PRO A 25 4.92 -26.71 5.90
CA PRO A 25 5.07 -25.84 7.07
C PRO A 25 4.01 -26.15 8.14
N LEU A 26 4.43 -26.11 9.40
CA LEU A 26 3.58 -26.42 10.56
C LEU A 26 3.03 -25.13 11.17
N PHE A 27 1.71 -25.11 11.43
CA PHE A 27 1.07 -23.99 12.11
C PHE A 27 1.11 -24.17 13.64
N SER A 28 1.52 -23.12 14.35
CA SER A 28 1.52 -23.06 15.82
C SER A 28 0.14 -22.67 16.35
N SER A 29 -0.54 -23.58 17.04
CA SER A 29 -1.88 -23.37 17.60
C SER A 29 -1.86 -22.58 18.92
N SER A 30 -0.88 -21.69 19.11
CA SER A 30 -0.66 -20.90 20.32
C SER A 30 -1.23 -19.48 20.25
N GLN A 31 -1.87 -19.09 19.13
CA GLN A 31 -2.74 -17.91 19.11
C GLN A 31 -4.04 -18.22 19.85
N THR A 32 -4.04 -17.83 21.14
CA THR A 32 -5.17 -17.39 21.97
C THR A 32 -6.49 -18.14 21.77
N ALA A 33 -6.83 -18.99 22.75
CA ALA A 33 -8.20 -19.44 22.96
C ALA A 33 -9.07 -18.25 23.44
N VAL A 34 -9.50 -17.39 22.52
CA VAL A 34 -10.60 -16.44 22.74
C VAL A 34 -11.87 -17.28 22.93
N SER A 35 -12.57 -17.07 24.04
CA SER A 35 -13.74 -17.89 24.38
C SER A 35 -14.90 -17.63 23.40
N GLN A 36 -15.07 -18.51 22.41
CA GLN A 36 -16.24 -18.52 21.55
C GLN A 36 -17.40 -19.27 22.23
N GLU A 37 -17.95 -18.68 23.28
CA GLU A 37 -19.31 -19.01 23.71
C GLU A 37 -20.33 -18.31 22.78
N THR A 38 -20.44 -18.82 21.56
CA THR A 38 -21.52 -18.48 20.63
C THR A 38 -21.85 -19.71 19.81
N GLN A 39 -23.04 -20.25 20.04
CA GLN A 39 -23.48 -21.51 19.45
C GLN A 39 -23.67 -21.34 17.94
N MET A 40 -23.05 -22.20 17.13
CA MET A 40 -23.44 -22.40 15.73
C MET A 40 -23.54 -23.90 15.41
N THR A 41 -24.68 -24.27 14.82
CA THR A 41 -25.07 -25.64 14.52
C THR A 41 -24.12 -26.32 13.54
N VAL A 42 -23.75 -27.56 13.83
CA VAL A 42 -22.91 -28.39 12.94
C VAL A 42 -23.70 -28.76 11.67
N VAL A 43 -23.39 -28.12 10.55
CA VAL A 43 -23.81 -28.55 9.22
C VAL A 43 -22.66 -29.27 8.54
N SER A 44 -22.62 -30.60 8.69
CA SER A 44 -21.66 -31.49 8.03
C SER A 44 -21.97 -31.65 6.53
N GLY A 45 -21.74 -30.59 5.75
CA GLY A 45 -21.94 -30.56 4.30
C GLY A 45 -20.73 -31.08 3.51
N LEU A 46 -20.66 -32.39 3.28
CA LEU A 46 -19.66 -32.98 2.39
C LEU A 46 -19.91 -32.59 0.93
N ASN A 47 -18.97 -31.88 0.29
CA ASN A 47 -18.73 -32.04 -1.14
C ASN A 47 -17.31 -31.63 -1.56
N ALA A 48 -16.42 -32.61 -1.66
CA ALA A 48 -15.05 -32.43 -2.10
C ALA A 48 -14.94 -32.53 -3.64
N SER A 49 -15.19 -31.41 -4.35
CA SER A 49 -14.84 -31.29 -5.77
C SER A 49 -13.45 -30.69 -5.92
N GLY A 50 -12.43 -31.55 -5.92
CA GLY A 50 -11.03 -31.14 -6.01
C GLY A 50 -10.65 -30.57 -7.38
N SER A 51 -10.72 -29.25 -7.55
CA SER A 51 -10.06 -28.56 -8.65
C SER A 51 -8.56 -28.49 -8.37
N SER A 52 -7.79 -29.38 -9.01
CA SER A 52 -6.33 -29.37 -8.95
C SER A 52 -5.78 -28.17 -9.73
N ILE A 53 -5.63 -27.04 -9.05
CA ILE A 53 -5.02 -25.82 -9.63
C ILE A 53 -3.59 -26.15 -10.05
N GLY A 54 -3.43 -26.45 -11.34
CA GLY A 54 -2.17 -26.82 -11.94
C GLY A 54 -1.17 -25.67 -11.79
N LYS A 55 0.02 -25.99 -11.26
CA LYS A 55 1.16 -25.08 -11.13
C LYS A 55 1.72 -24.72 -12.51
N THR A 56 0.99 -23.89 -13.26
CA THR A 56 1.32 -23.46 -14.62
C THR A 56 2.56 -22.57 -14.57
N SER A 57 3.72 -23.17 -14.92
CA SER A 57 4.98 -22.45 -14.93
C SER A 57 5.02 -21.46 -16.10
N ASN A 58 4.78 -20.18 -15.80
CA ASN A 58 4.60 -19.09 -16.78
C ASN A 58 5.80 -18.81 -17.72
N LYS A 59 6.86 -19.62 -17.70
CA LYS A 59 8.07 -19.47 -18.53
C LYS A 59 7.77 -19.46 -20.04
N THR A 60 6.79 -20.22 -20.53
CA THR A 60 6.42 -20.24 -21.95
C THR A 60 5.77 -18.95 -22.44
N LYS A 61 5.04 -18.21 -21.59
CA LYS A 61 4.44 -16.92 -21.98
C LYS A 61 5.48 -15.82 -22.20
N ILE A 62 6.58 -15.85 -21.44
CA ILE A 62 7.67 -14.87 -21.56
C ILE A 62 8.40 -15.01 -22.90
N ILE A 63 8.69 -16.25 -23.33
CA ILE A 63 9.38 -16.53 -24.60
C ILE A 63 8.59 -15.96 -25.80
N LEU A 64 7.27 -16.13 -25.79
CA LEU A 64 6.39 -15.63 -26.86
C LEU A 64 6.38 -14.10 -26.93
N LEU A 65 6.36 -13.42 -25.78
CA LEU A 65 6.38 -11.95 -25.70
C LEU A 65 7.70 -11.35 -26.23
N VAL A 66 8.85 -11.96 -25.88
CA VAL A 66 10.17 -11.53 -26.38
C VAL A 66 10.27 -11.70 -27.91
N GLY A 67 9.77 -12.82 -28.46
CA GLY A 67 9.75 -13.06 -29.91
C GLY A 67 8.88 -12.06 -30.67
N PHE A 68 7.74 -11.65 -30.11
CA PHE A 68 6.90 -10.59 -30.69
C PHE A 68 7.63 -9.23 -30.71
N LEU A 69 8.25 -8.84 -29.60
CA LEU A 69 8.95 -7.55 -29.49
C LEU A 69 10.09 -7.42 -30.51
N ALA A 70 10.88 -8.48 -30.70
CA ALA A 70 11.98 -8.52 -31.66
C ALA A 70 11.48 -8.36 -33.12
N THR A 71 10.36 -9.01 -33.47
CA THR A 71 9.75 -8.90 -34.80
C THR A 71 9.27 -7.48 -35.09
N VAL A 72 8.62 -6.81 -34.13
CA VAL A 72 8.16 -5.41 -34.26
C VAL A 72 9.35 -4.45 -34.40
N PHE A 73 10.42 -4.65 -33.63
CA PHE A 73 11.63 -3.82 -33.72
C PHE A 73 12.32 -3.95 -35.08
N LEU A 74 12.42 -5.15 -35.63
CA LEU A 74 13.02 -5.38 -36.95
C LEU A 74 12.23 -4.69 -38.07
N LEU A 75 10.89 -4.80 -38.04
CA LEU A 75 10.01 -4.08 -38.98
C LEU A 75 10.15 -2.56 -38.85
N PHE A 76 10.30 -2.02 -37.63
CA PHE A 76 10.51 -0.59 -37.41
C PHE A 76 11.84 -0.10 -38.02
N VAL A 77 12.94 -0.83 -37.81
CA VAL A 77 14.26 -0.47 -38.37
C VAL A 77 14.23 -0.50 -39.91
N VAL A 78 13.60 -1.50 -40.52
CA VAL A 78 13.44 -1.58 -41.99
C VAL A 78 12.57 -0.44 -42.52
N GLY A 79 11.46 -0.12 -41.84
CA GLY A 79 10.57 0.99 -42.21
C GLY A 79 11.24 2.35 -42.15
N VAL A 80 11.99 2.64 -41.08
CA VAL A 80 12.76 3.90 -40.94
C VAL A 80 13.88 3.97 -41.98
N GLY A 81 14.57 2.86 -42.25
CA GLY A 81 15.60 2.79 -43.30
C GLY A 81 15.06 3.12 -44.70
N ALA A 82 13.91 2.53 -45.06
CA ALA A 82 13.25 2.80 -46.34
C ALA A 82 12.76 4.26 -46.44
N LEU A 83 12.23 4.82 -45.35
CA LEU A 83 11.78 6.22 -45.30
C LEU A 83 12.94 7.21 -45.49
N LEU A 84 14.07 6.98 -44.82
CA LEU A 84 15.26 7.81 -44.97
C LEU A 84 15.89 7.70 -46.37
N PHE A 85 15.91 6.49 -46.95
CA PHE A 85 16.37 6.29 -48.33
C PHE A 85 15.49 7.04 -49.34
N TYR A 86 14.16 7.03 -49.14
CA TYR A 86 13.24 7.78 -49.99
C TYR A 86 13.53 9.29 -49.96
N PHE A 87 13.65 9.89 -48.77
CA PHE A 87 14.00 11.31 -48.64
C PHE A 87 15.38 11.65 -49.23
N ALA A 88 16.39 10.79 -49.05
CA ALA A 88 17.70 10.97 -49.67
C ALA A 88 17.60 10.96 -51.21
N SER A 89 16.81 10.05 -51.79
CA SER A 89 16.64 9.95 -53.25
C SER A 89 15.91 11.14 -53.88
N THR A 90 15.24 11.99 -53.09
CA THR A 90 14.60 13.22 -53.56
C THR A 90 15.51 14.47 -53.55
N ALA A 91 16.77 14.35 -53.14
CA ALA A 91 17.65 15.50 -52.91
C ALA A 91 18.35 16.05 -54.17
N ASP A 92 18.57 15.25 -55.22
CA ASP A 92 19.33 15.62 -56.44
C ASP A 92 18.55 16.56 -57.41
N GLY A 93 17.56 17.31 -56.91
CA GLY A 93 16.45 17.84 -57.70
C GLY A 93 16.46 19.33 -58.09
N THR A 94 17.25 20.21 -57.45
CA THR A 94 17.16 21.67 -57.73
C THR A 94 18.50 22.40 -57.65
N GLY A 95 18.96 22.97 -58.77
CA GLY A 95 20.14 23.84 -58.82
C GLY A 95 19.81 25.27 -59.28
N ALA A 96 19.83 26.23 -58.35
CA ALA A 96 19.86 27.69 -58.57
C ALA A 96 20.20 28.41 -57.24
N GLY A 97 20.86 29.57 -57.18
CA GLY A 97 21.57 30.32 -58.21
C GLY A 97 21.55 31.84 -57.99
N ILE A 98 22.70 32.46 -57.66
CA ILE A 98 22.95 33.94 -57.63
C ILE A 98 22.24 34.64 -56.41
N SER A 99 22.71 35.71 -55.74
CA SER A 99 23.78 36.71 -55.96
C SER A 99 24.46 37.21 -54.66
N ASN A 100 25.51 38.04 -54.81
CA ASN A 100 26.14 38.83 -53.73
C ASN A 100 25.41 40.18 -53.48
N THR A 101 25.50 40.74 -52.26
CA THR A 101 25.37 42.19 -51.95
C THR A 101 26.11 42.52 -50.62
N ARG A 102 26.40 43.81 -50.35
CA ARG A 102 27.50 44.30 -49.47
C ARG A 102 27.11 44.74 -48.05
N GLN A 103 28.14 44.83 -47.19
CA GLN A 103 28.29 45.67 -45.97
C GLN A 103 27.98 47.17 -46.20
N PRO A 104 27.72 48.04 -45.17
CA PRO A 104 28.51 48.29 -43.92
C PRO A 104 27.68 48.09 -42.61
N LYS A 105 28.19 47.98 -41.37
CA LYS A 105 29.32 48.54 -40.56
C LYS A 105 29.00 49.80 -39.72
N ALA A 106 28.82 49.59 -38.41
CA ALA A 106 29.20 50.48 -37.29
C ALA A 106 29.44 49.57 -36.05
N GLN A 107 30.65 49.40 -35.51
CA GLN A 107 31.31 50.22 -34.46
C GLN A 107 30.56 50.17 -33.11
N GLN A 108 31.00 49.40 -32.11
CA GLN A 108 32.17 49.57 -31.20
C GLN A 108 31.87 50.50 -30.00
N PRO A 109 32.57 50.37 -28.84
CA PRO A 109 33.33 49.22 -28.29
C PRO A 109 32.81 48.93 -26.84
N SER A 110 33.52 48.57 -25.74
CA SER A 110 34.92 48.17 -25.42
C SER A 110 34.97 47.48 -24.04
N ASN A 111 35.76 46.39 -23.90
CA ASN A 111 36.64 46.08 -22.75
C ASN A 111 36.02 45.79 -21.35
N SER A 112 36.66 45.07 -20.41
CA SER A 112 38.01 44.43 -20.41
C SER A 112 38.18 43.36 -19.33
N ARG A 113 39.01 42.34 -19.64
CA ARG A 113 39.95 41.61 -18.73
C ARG A 113 39.34 40.76 -17.59
N LEU A 114 40.11 39.92 -16.89
CA LEU A 114 41.23 38.98 -17.15
C LEU A 114 41.60 38.37 -15.76
N SER A 115 42.57 37.45 -15.70
CA SER A 115 42.97 36.68 -14.51
C SER A 115 41.94 35.61 -14.13
N ASP A 116 42.21 34.30 -14.16
CA ASP A 116 43.41 33.48 -13.83
C ASP A 116 43.58 33.20 -12.33
N ASP A 117 44.19 32.05 -12.08
CA ASP A 117 44.51 31.42 -10.78
C ASP A 117 43.33 30.98 -9.91
N ASN A 118 43.42 29.97 -9.05
CA ASN A 118 44.16 28.69 -8.96
C ASN A 118 44.04 28.28 -7.47
N ASN A 119 43.88 26.99 -7.22
CA ASN A 119 44.35 26.28 -6.02
C ASN A 119 44.40 27.02 -4.64
N THR A 120 43.47 26.68 -3.75
CA THR A 120 43.73 26.69 -2.29
C THR A 120 43.32 25.37 -1.66
N GLN A 121 44.33 24.54 -1.36
CA GLN A 121 44.24 23.39 -0.48
C GLN A 121 44.31 23.84 1.01
N ASP A 122 43.89 22.97 1.93
CA ASP A 122 44.11 23.04 3.38
C ASP A 122 43.58 24.26 4.16
N ARG A 123 42.63 24.00 5.07
CA ARG A 123 42.73 24.56 6.43
C ARG A 123 42.18 23.61 7.49
N LEU A 124 43.06 23.24 8.42
CA LEU A 124 42.78 22.50 9.65
C LEU A 124 42.50 23.46 10.83
N ALA A 125 42.19 22.85 11.97
CA ALA A 125 42.16 23.41 13.33
C ALA A 125 40.90 24.19 13.75
N ASP A 126 40.18 23.55 14.69
CA ASP A 126 39.90 24.02 16.06
C ASP A 126 39.27 25.41 16.29
N GLU A 127 38.10 25.42 16.94
CA GLU A 127 37.77 26.44 17.95
C GLU A 127 36.96 25.83 19.12
N GLU A 128 37.04 26.47 20.29
CA GLU A 128 36.67 25.97 21.63
C GLU A 128 35.15 26.01 21.93
N VAL A 129 34.58 25.02 22.62
CA VAL A 129 34.48 24.84 24.10
C VAL A 129 33.76 25.97 24.86
N SER A 130 32.46 25.77 25.09
CA SER A 130 31.66 26.27 26.22
C SER A 130 30.40 25.40 26.33
N LYS A 131 29.99 24.77 27.44
CA LYS A 131 30.44 24.72 28.85
C LYS A 131 30.02 25.86 29.78
N GLN A 132 28.75 25.83 30.22
CA GLN A 132 28.27 26.07 31.60
C GLN A 132 26.86 25.44 31.72
N GLU A 133 26.63 24.51 32.67
CA GLU A 133 25.98 24.70 34.01
C GLU A 133 24.43 24.73 33.92
N GLU A 134 23.70 23.79 34.56
CA GLU A 134 23.26 23.77 35.98
C GLU A 134 22.14 24.80 36.30
N ALA A 135 21.10 24.52 37.08
CA ALA A 135 20.68 23.31 37.83
C ALA A 135 19.13 23.26 37.98
N ALA A 136 18.63 22.76 39.12
CA ALA A 136 17.24 22.36 39.45
C ALA A 136 16.75 21.11 38.68
N SER A 137 16.40 19.97 39.28
CA SER A 137 15.80 19.63 40.58
C SER A 137 14.29 19.90 40.69
N ASP A 138 13.67 19.22 41.65
CA ASP A 138 12.27 19.33 42.11
C ASP A 138 11.24 18.50 41.30
N GLU A 139 10.34 17.75 41.92
CA GLU A 139 10.38 17.17 43.28
C GLU A 139 9.56 15.87 43.34
N ASN A 140 9.87 14.98 44.29
CA ASN A 140 9.15 13.71 44.47
C ASN A 140 7.94 13.89 45.40
N SER A 141 6.78 14.23 44.84
CA SER A 141 5.51 14.31 45.59
C SER A 141 4.55 13.17 45.23
N SER A 142 4.18 12.37 46.23
CA SER A 142 3.16 11.33 46.14
C SER A 142 1.82 11.86 46.65
N ASP A 143 0.90 12.22 45.76
CA ASP A 143 -0.50 12.50 46.10
C ASP A 143 -1.33 11.21 46.03
N ASP A 144 -1.42 10.52 47.16
CA ASP A 144 -2.36 9.43 47.38
C ASP A 144 -3.77 10.02 47.52
N ARG A 145 -4.68 9.69 46.59
CA ARG A 145 -6.04 10.26 46.57
C ARG A 145 -7.13 9.22 46.36
N SER A 146 -7.25 8.35 47.36
CA SER A 146 -8.51 7.67 47.67
C SER A 146 -9.64 8.69 47.88
N SER A 147 -10.62 8.70 46.98
CA SER A 147 -11.97 9.16 47.30
C SER A 147 -12.98 8.53 46.33
N ASP A 148 -13.78 7.66 46.92
CA ASP A 148 -15.12 7.22 46.57
C ASP A 148 -15.82 8.01 45.44
N VAL A 149 -16.28 7.30 44.41
CA VAL A 149 -17.29 7.78 43.45
C VAL A 149 -18.49 6.84 43.55
N GLU A 150 -19.67 7.43 43.67
CA GLU A 150 -20.84 6.78 44.26
C GLU A 150 -21.42 5.61 43.43
N GLN A 151 -21.84 4.58 44.17
CA GLN A 151 -22.67 3.49 43.68
C GLN A 151 -24.06 4.02 43.31
N ALA A 152 -24.21 4.54 42.09
CA ALA A 152 -25.48 5.03 41.55
C ALA A 152 -26.43 3.86 41.22
N GLU A 153 -27.18 3.42 42.24
CA GLU A 153 -28.28 2.47 42.09
C GLU A 153 -29.41 3.11 41.29
N ASN A 154 -29.55 2.73 40.02
CA ASN A 154 -30.78 2.98 39.26
C ASN A 154 -31.66 1.74 39.36
N GLU A 155 -32.59 1.79 40.31
CA GLU A 155 -33.63 0.77 40.51
C GLU A 155 -34.60 0.67 39.32
N ALA A 156 -35.45 -0.33 39.37
CA ALA A 156 -36.43 -0.64 38.34
C ALA A 156 -37.40 0.52 38.02
N ASN A 157 -37.76 0.64 36.74
CA ASN A 157 -39.12 1.03 36.37
C ASN A 157 -39.74 -0.09 35.52
N GLU A 158 -40.54 -0.96 36.16
CA GLU A 158 -41.28 -2.06 35.51
C GLU A 158 -42.58 -1.52 34.89
N GLU A 159 -42.47 -0.72 33.83
CA GLU A 159 -43.67 -0.20 33.15
C GLU A 159 -44.17 -1.15 32.06
N LYS A 160 -45.14 -2.00 32.44
CA LYS A 160 -45.91 -2.80 31.49
C LYS A 160 -46.82 -1.92 30.64
N ALA A 161 -46.42 -1.68 29.40
CA ALA A 161 -47.29 -1.18 28.34
C ALA A 161 -47.68 -2.36 27.42
N ASP A 162 -48.73 -3.09 27.79
CA ASP A 162 -49.44 -3.98 26.86
C ASP A 162 -50.08 -3.11 25.77
N VAL A 163 -49.43 -3.01 24.61
CA VAL A 163 -49.90 -2.25 23.45
C VAL A 163 -49.86 -3.16 22.23
N ASP A 164 -50.93 -3.93 22.05
CA ASP A 164 -51.30 -4.49 20.75
C ASP A 164 -51.38 -3.34 19.74
N THR A 165 -50.39 -3.23 18.84
CA THR A 165 -50.47 -2.30 17.70
C THR A 165 -49.86 -2.91 16.46
N ILE A 166 -50.73 -3.65 15.77
CA ILE A 166 -50.81 -3.78 14.31
C ILE A 166 -49.55 -4.32 13.64
N GLU A 167 -49.64 -5.61 13.27
CA GLU A 167 -48.90 -6.21 12.17
C GLU A 167 -49.13 -5.40 10.89
N THR A 168 -48.35 -4.34 10.70
CA THR A 168 -48.21 -3.70 9.40
C THR A 168 -47.16 -4.52 8.68
N GLU A 169 -47.60 -5.51 7.91
CA GLU A 169 -46.82 -6.15 6.85
C GLU A 169 -46.47 -5.11 5.78
N LYS A 170 -45.60 -4.17 6.14
CA LYS A 170 -44.95 -3.29 5.18
C LYS A 170 -43.89 -4.11 4.50
N GLU A 171 -44.37 -4.93 3.56
CA GLU A 171 -43.60 -5.62 2.55
C GLU A 171 -42.60 -4.59 1.99
N LEU A 172 -41.38 -4.67 2.51
CA LEU A 172 -40.27 -3.87 2.04
C LEU A 172 -39.95 -4.47 0.70
N VAL A 173 -40.57 -3.89 -0.33
CA VAL A 173 -40.14 -4.05 -1.72
C VAL A 173 -38.65 -3.76 -1.70
N GLU A 174 -37.87 -4.83 -1.77
CA GLU A 174 -36.46 -4.76 -2.09
C GLU A 174 -36.41 -4.30 -3.54
N ASP A 175 -36.53 -2.97 -3.73
CA ASP A 175 -36.31 -2.29 -5.00
C ASP A 175 -35.06 -2.93 -5.60
N GLU A 176 -35.20 -3.63 -6.75
CA GLU A 176 -34.12 -4.39 -7.33
C GLU A 176 -32.94 -3.45 -7.59
N ASP A 177 -31.99 -3.45 -6.65
CA ASP A 177 -30.95 -2.44 -6.51
C ASP A 177 -30.04 -2.63 -7.72
N LYS A 178 -30.35 -1.88 -8.79
CA LYS A 178 -29.89 -2.16 -10.14
C LYS A 178 -28.39 -2.33 -10.07
N ASN A 179 -27.93 -3.50 -10.50
CA ASN A 179 -26.60 -4.02 -10.21
C ASN A 179 -25.50 -3.25 -10.98
N GLU A 180 -25.37 -1.96 -10.66
CA GLU A 180 -24.18 -1.17 -10.82
C GLU A 180 -23.11 -1.88 -10.02
N THR A 181 -22.37 -2.75 -10.71
CA THR A 181 -21.16 -3.37 -10.21
C THR A 181 -20.23 -2.24 -9.79
N ASN A 182 -20.21 -1.94 -8.48
CA ASN A 182 -19.62 -0.73 -7.92
C ASN A 182 -18.10 -0.79 -8.06
N SER A 183 -17.61 -0.47 -9.27
CA SER A 183 -16.19 -0.49 -9.62
C SER A 183 -15.44 0.39 -8.64
N LEU A 184 -14.46 -0.20 -7.96
CA LEU A 184 -13.60 0.46 -6.98
C LEU A 184 -12.55 1.34 -7.64
N GLU A 185 -12.54 1.44 -8.98
CA GLU A 185 -11.67 2.37 -9.69
C GLU A 185 -11.96 3.83 -9.30
N GLY A 186 -10.89 4.59 -9.07
CA GLY A 186 -10.97 6.01 -8.68
C GLY A 186 -9.90 6.42 -7.67
N LYS A 187 -10.06 7.63 -7.12
CA LYS A 187 -9.26 8.13 -5.99
C LYS A 187 -10.13 8.15 -4.73
N TYR A 188 -9.50 7.76 -3.63
CA TYR A 188 -10.05 7.77 -2.29
C TYR A 188 -9.15 8.61 -1.39
N VAL A 189 -9.75 9.28 -0.40
CA VAL A 189 -9.09 10.16 0.57
C VAL A 189 -9.66 9.93 1.97
N GLY A 190 -8.85 10.09 3.00
CA GLY A 190 -9.24 9.90 4.39
C GLY A 190 -8.04 9.83 5.32
N SER A 191 -8.04 8.89 6.27
CA SER A 191 -6.98 8.76 7.27
C SER A 191 -6.57 7.31 7.55
N ALA A 192 -5.36 7.18 8.08
CA ALA A 192 -4.85 5.99 8.75
C ALA A 192 -4.44 6.35 10.18
N THR A 193 -4.88 5.57 11.16
CA THR A 193 -4.49 5.67 12.56
C THR A 193 -3.53 4.54 12.88
N ASN A 194 -2.31 4.89 13.28
CA ASN A 194 -1.29 3.98 13.78
C ASN A 194 -1.48 3.80 15.28
N LEU A 195 -1.90 2.61 15.68
CA LEU A 195 -2.19 2.26 17.07
C LEU A 195 -0.91 1.95 17.86
N THR A 196 0.18 1.61 17.17
CA THR A 196 1.51 1.39 17.77
C THR A 196 2.15 2.69 18.27
N PHE A 197 1.84 3.83 17.63
CA PHE A 197 2.32 5.16 18.06
C PHE A 197 1.20 6.12 18.56
N ASN A 198 -0.06 5.69 18.52
CA ASN A 198 -1.24 6.55 18.72
C ASN A 198 -1.26 7.82 17.83
N GLN A 199 -0.90 7.67 16.55
CA GLN A 199 -0.82 8.79 15.58
C GLN A 199 -1.82 8.62 14.45
N THR A 200 -2.56 9.67 14.08
CA THR A 200 -3.43 9.68 12.90
C THR A 200 -2.83 10.56 11.81
N THR A 201 -2.81 10.06 10.58
CA THR A 201 -2.25 10.74 9.40
C THR A 201 -3.18 10.64 8.20
N GLY A 202 -3.02 11.55 7.23
CA GLY A 202 -3.79 11.57 5.99
C GLY A 202 -3.43 10.39 5.07
N LEU A 203 -4.44 9.81 4.43
CA LEU A 203 -4.34 8.65 3.54
C LEU A 203 -5.03 8.96 2.20
N SER A 204 -4.38 8.65 1.08
CA SER A 204 -5.03 8.64 -0.22
C SER A 204 -4.63 7.42 -1.05
N ILE A 205 -5.63 6.69 -1.52
CA ILE A 205 -5.48 5.47 -2.32
C ILE A 205 -6.06 5.76 -3.71
N ARG A 206 -5.28 5.53 -4.75
CA ARG A 206 -5.80 5.44 -6.13
C ARG A 206 -5.87 3.96 -6.50
N ILE A 207 -7.06 3.49 -6.84
CA ILE A 207 -7.33 2.10 -7.23
C ILE A 207 -7.62 2.06 -8.74
N SER A 208 -7.10 1.04 -9.41
CA SER A 208 -7.58 0.54 -10.69
C SER A 208 -8.00 -0.92 -10.52
N GLN A 209 -9.14 -1.31 -11.11
CA GLN A 209 -9.73 -2.64 -10.93
C GLN A 209 -9.83 -3.40 -12.26
N ASN A 210 -9.56 -4.70 -12.25
CA ASN A 210 -9.79 -5.59 -13.39
C ASN A 210 -10.38 -6.91 -12.86
N GLY A 211 -11.69 -7.10 -13.02
CA GLY A 211 -12.43 -8.17 -12.36
C GLY A 211 -12.31 -8.05 -10.84
N SER A 212 -11.89 -9.13 -10.18
CA SER A 212 -11.59 -9.15 -8.74
C SER A 212 -10.17 -8.68 -8.38
N THR A 213 -9.29 -8.42 -9.37
CA THR A 213 -7.92 -7.95 -9.10
C THR A 213 -7.89 -6.43 -8.98
N ILE A 214 -7.15 -5.90 -7.99
CA ILE A 214 -6.92 -4.46 -7.83
C ILE A 214 -5.43 -4.10 -7.84
N GLY A 215 -5.14 -2.92 -8.38
CA GLY A 215 -3.81 -2.30 -8.40
C GLY A 215 -3.89 -0.79 -8.17
N GLY A 216 -2.75 -0.09 -8.29
CA GLY A 216 -2.67 1.36 -8.15
C GLY A 216 -1.61 1.81 -7.14
N ARG A 217 -1.92 2.80 -6.30
CA ARG A 217 -0.96 3.40 -5.35
C ARG A 217 -1.63 3.87 -4.06
N VAL A 218 -0.95 3.61 -2.95
CA VAL A 218 -1.20 4.20 -1.63
C VAL A 218 -0.22 5.35 -1.40
N ASN A 219 -0.73 6.49 -0.92
CA ASN A 219 0.07 7.60 -0.42
C ASN A 219 -0.40 7.86 1.01
N VAL A 220 0.53 7.90 1.95
CA VAL A 220 0.28 8.28 3.34
C VAL A 220 1.10 9.52 3.67
N SER A 221 0.47 10.51 4.29
CA SER A 221 1.17 11.69 4.77
C SER A 221 2.19 11.31 5.86
N LYS A 222 3.28 12.08 5.91
CA LYS A 222 4.30 11.95 6.98
C LYS A 222 3.64 12.05 8.37
N PRO A 223 4.13 11.32 9.39
CA PRO A 223 5.44 10.65 9.41
C PRO A 223 5.44 9.14 9.07
N ALA A 224 4.45 8.36 9.52
CA ALA A 224 4.77 7.02 10.04
C ALA A 224 4.81 5.83 9.06
N LEU A 225 3.93 5.75 8.05
CA LEU A 225 3.59 4.45 7.42
C LEU A 225 4.25 4.15 6.06
N GLY A 226 4.93 5.12 5.44
CA GLY A 226 5.45 4.99 4.08
C GLY A 226 4.42 5.23 2.97
N SER A 227 4.83 5.13 1.71
CA SER A 227 3.97 5.31 0.52
C SER A 227 4.45 4.46 -0.64
N GLY A 228 3.53 3.73 -1.29
CA GLY A 228 3.90 2.61 -2.15
C GLY A 228 2.90 2.27 -3.24
N ASN A 229 3.37 1.65 -4.31
CA ASN A 229 2.49 1.05 -5.31
C ASN A 229 1.80 -0.19 -4.70
N ILE A 230 0.57 -0.47 -5.12
CA ILE A 230 -0.11 -1.73 -4.81
C ILE A 230 0.52 -2.81 -5.71
N ILE A 231 1.12 -3.83 -5.09
CA ILE A 231 1.86 -4.91 -5.78
C ILE A 231 1.03 -6.19 -5.95
N SER A 232 -0.04 -6.34 -5.16
CA SER A 232 -1.03 -7.42 -5.24
C SER A 232 -2.29 -6.99 -4.51
N GLY A 233 -3.47 -7.42 -4.96
CA GLY A 233 -4.71 -7.15 -4.25
C GLY A 233 -5.95 -7.77 -4.89
N TYR A 234 -6.96 -7.98 -4.06
CA TYR A 234 -8.20 -8.69 -4.36
C TYR A 234 -9.43 -7.96 -3.79
N THR A 235 -10.58 -8.13 -4.45
CA THR A 235 -11.90 -7.73 -3.96
C THR A 235 -12.96 -8.74 -4.36
N ASP A 236 -13.94 -8.96 -3.49
CA ASP A 236 -15.20 -9.68 -3.79
C ASP A 236 -16.40 -8.72 -3.94
N GLY A 237 -16.15 -7.40 -3.92
CA GLY A 237 -17.17 -6.34 -3.94
C GLY A 237 -17.66 -5.89 -2.55
N LYS A 238 -17.43 -6.69 -1.51
CA LYS A 238 -17.83 -6.42 -0.11
C LYS A 238 -16.63 -6.26 0.82
N ASN A 239 -15.59 -7.04 0.59
CA ASN A 239 -14.30 -7.04 1.26
C ASN A 239 -13.20 -6.67 0.28
N ILE A 240 -12.12 -6.07 0.80
CA ILE A 240 -10.96 -5.65 0.03
C ILE A 240 -9.69 -6.03 0.80
N SER A 241 -8.70 -6.60 0.11
CA SER A 241 -7.37 -6.81 0.67
C SER A 241 -6.27 -6.54 -0.37
N PHE A 242 -5.18 -5.90 0.04
CA PHE A 242 -4.06 -5.60 -0.86
C PHE A 242 -2.75 -5.40 -0.11
N VAL A 243 -1.65 -5.52 -0.84
CA VAL A 243 -0.29 -5.26 -0.35
C VAL A 243 0.29 -4.08 -1.11
N SER A 244 0.82 -3.10 -0.39
CA SER A 244 1.57 -1.98 -0.97
C SER A 244 3.01 -1.96 -0.46
N TYR A 245 3.95 -1.59 -1.32
CA TYR A 245 5.38 -1.57 -0.99
C TYR A 245 6.01 -0.19 -1.20
N ASP A 246 6.58 0.39 -0.13
CA ASP A 246 7.41 1.59 -0.17
C ASP A 246 8.88 1.19 -0.35
N SER A 247 9.35 1.32 -1.59
CA SER A 247 10.71 0.97 -1.99
C SER A 247 11.79 1.97 -1.55
N LYS A 248 11.43 3.07 -0.86
CA LYS A 248 12.41 4.02 -0.29
C LYS A 248 12.76 3.69 1.15
N ASN A 249 11.75 3.24 1.90
CA ASN A 249 11.87 2.95 3.33
C ASN A 249 11.99 1.44 3.61
N ASP A 250 11.80 0.60 2.59
CA ASP A 250 11.67 -0.87 2.67
C ASP A 250 10.54 -1.28 3.62
N ILE A 251 9.33 -0.76 3.35
CA ILE A 251 8.12 -1.06 4.13
C ILE A 251 7.13 -1.81 3.24
N THR A 252 6.74 -3.01 3.66
CA THR A 252 5.60 -3.75 3.10
C THR A 252 4.38 -3.54 4.00
N ILE A 253 3.25 -3.15 3.43
CA ILE A 253 2.01 -2.88 4.18
C ILE A 253 0.90 -3.79 3.63
N TYR A 254 0.33 -4.60 4.51
CA TYR A 254 -0.83 -5.44 4.27
C TYR A 254 -2.07 -4.68 4.72
N TRP A 255 -3.03 -4.48 3.82
CA TRP A 255 -4.29 -3.78 4.07
C TRP A 255 -5.44 -4.75 3.93
N GLU A 256 -6.37 -4.72 4.89
CA GLU A 256 -7.61 -5.50 4.86
C GLU A 256 -8.77 -4.59 5.27
N GLY A 257 -9.95 -4.77 4.67
CA GLY A 257 -11.10 -3.94 4.98
C GLY A 257 -12.39 -4.33 4.29
N ARG A 258 -13.42 -3.50 4.51
CA ARG A 258 -14.76 -3.66 3.96
C ARG A 258 -15.15 -2.42 3.15
N ILE A 259 -15.92 -2.67 2.09
CA ILE A 259 -16.48 -1.67 1.20
C ILE A 259 -17.88 -1.30 1.69
N LYS A 260 -18.21 0.00 1.71
CA LYS A 260 -19.49 0.54 2.19
C LYS A 260 -19.95 1.66 1.26
N LYS A 261 -20.60 1.29 0.15
CA LYS A 261 -20.97 2.23 -0.94
C LYS A 261 -19.72 3.04 -1.37
N ASN A 262 -19.70 4.34 -1.12
CA ASN A 262 -18.59 5.23 -1.49
C ASN A 262 -17.48 5.38 -0.43
N SER A 263 -17.40 4.51 0.57
CA SER A 263 -16.28 4.45 1.52
C SER A 263 -15.70 3.04 1.69
N MET A 264 -14.48 2.98 2.23
CA MET A 264 -13.81 1.74 2.65
C MET A 264 -13.16 1.96 4.01
N GLU A 265 -13.14 0.94 4.85
CA GLU A 265 -12.51 0.97 6.17
C GLU A 265 -12.02 -0.40 6.62
N GLY A 266 -11.01 -0.43 7.48
CA GLY A 266 -10.48 -1.68 8.02
C GLY A 266 -9.18 -1.52 8.80
N SER A 267 -8.33 -2.53 8.73
CA SER A 267 -7.05 -2.65 9.43
C SER A 267 -5.88 -2.72 8.47
N TYR A 268 -4.67 -2.44 8.96
CA TYR A 268 -3.44 -2.72 8.26
C TYR A 268 -2.34 -3.21 9.23
N THR A 269 -1.38 -3.93 8.66
CA THR A 269 -0.11 -4.30 9.31
C THR A 269 1.02 -3.85 8.39
N ALA A 270 1.89 -2.97 8.89
CA ALA A 270 3.11 -2.56 8.20
C ALA A 270 4.31 -3.30 8.80
N THR A 271 5.20 -3.81 7.94
CA THR A 271 6.44 -4.51 8.32
C THR A 271 7.62 -3.94 7.53
N THR A 272 8.78 -3.79 8.17
CA THR A 272 10.01 -3.29 7.53
C THR A 272 11.25 -4.09 7.91
N SER A 273 12.14 -4.29 6.93
CA SER A 273 13.48 -4.86 7.13
C SER A 273 14.51 -3.80 7.55
N ASN A 274 14.14 -2.52 7.54
CA ASN A 274 15.03 -1.39 7.83
C ASN A 274 15.30 -1.27 9.35
N PRO A 275 16.53 -1.51 9.84
CA PRO A 275 16.83 -1.53 11.27
C PRO A 275 16.73 -0.15 11.94
N TYR A 276 16.66 0.93 11.16
CA TYR A 276 16.52 2.31 11.64
C TYR A 276 15.05 2.72 11.85
N LEU A 277 14.08 1.87 11.48
CA LEU A 277 12.64 2.13 11.62
C LEU A 277 12.04 1.21 12.70
N GLN A 278 12.04 1.68 13.95
CA GLN A 278 11.46 0.94 15.07
C GLN A 278 10.05 1.45 15.46
N PRO A 279 9.12 0.56 15.83
CA PRO A 279 9.24 -0.90 15.77
C PRO A 279 9.09 -1.40 14.32
N ASN A 280 9.77 -2.52 14.03
CA ASN A 280 9.81 -3.13 12.70
C ASN A 280 8.44 -3.62 12.21
N THR A 281 7.49 -3.81 13.12
CA THR A 281 6.09 -4.15 12.84
C THR A 281 5.18 -3.12 13.51
N GLN A 282 4.25 -2.55 12.74
CA GLN A 282 3.28 -1.56 13.19
C GLN A 282 1.88 -1.98 12.73
N TYR A 283 0.85 -1.60 13.48
CA TYR A 283 -0.53 -1.99 13.22
C TYR A 283 -1.48 -0.80 13.42
N GLY A 284 -2.61 -0.84 12.74
CA GLY A 284 -3.58 0.23 12.85
C GLY A 284 -4.85 0.04 12.05
N THR A 285 -5.64 1.11 12.00
CA THR A 285 -6.91 1.18 11.28
C THR A 285 -6.87 2.26 10.21
N TRP A 286 -7.73 2.14 9.20
CA TRP A 286 -7.85 3.10 8.11
C TRP A 286 -9.32 3.29 7.72
N ARG A 287 -9.65 4.51 7.27
CA ARG A 287 -10.96 4.84 6.69
C ARG A 287 -10.75 5.86 5.58
N VAL A 288 -11.34 5.60 4.41
CA VAL A 288 -11.33 6.49 3.26
C VAL A 288 -12.71 6.59 2.62
N ARG A 289 -12.96 7.70 1.93
CA ARG A 289 -14.12 7.94 1.07
C ARG A 289 -13.64 8.20 -0.36
N ARG A 290 -14.43 7.85 -1.36
CA ARG A 290 -14.22 8.29 -2.75
C ARG A 290 -14.24 9.82 -2.80
N GLU A 291 -13.29 10.37 -3.55
CA GLU A 291 -13.20 11.79 -3.90
C GLU A 291 -14.17 12.14 -5.03
#